data_AF-A0A6L7WMR9-F1
#
_entry.id   AF-A0A6L7WMR9-F1
#
_cell.length_a   1.000
_cell.length_b   1.000
_cell.length_c   1.000
_cell.angle_alpha   90.00
_cell.angle_beta   90.00
_cell.angle_gamma   90.00
#
_symmetry.space_group_name_H-M   'P 1'
#
loop_
_entity.id
_entity.type
_entity.pdbx_description
1 polymer ?
#
loop_
_entity_poly.entity_id
_entity_poly.type
_entity_poly.pdbx_seq_one_letter_code
_entity_poly.pdbx_strand_id
1 'polypeptide(L)'
;MADVEKIARYEAPKYLACYLDLLRFEFERRGIASQLVDLPDVSMLLELGVSRTTELSMISLGLSRTSAVALSEHVIDDELGTQQCLQWLRQRDLEALALPVLVQREIEALLQRRPESVATEAEDPER
;
A
#
# COMPACT_ATOMS: atom_id res chain seq x y z
N MET A 1 2.19 9.72 27.44
CA MET A 1 2.15 10.54 26.20
C MET A 1 3.54 10.86 25.67
N ALA A 2 4.50 11.28 26.52
CA ALA A 2 5.90 11.53 26.11
C ALA A 2 6.53 10.34 25.37
N ASP A 3 6.22 9.11 25.79
CA ASP A 3 6.76 7.90 25.16
C ASP A 3 6.24 7.68 23.74
N VAL A 4 5.03 8.10 23.41
CA VAL A 4 4.49 7.94 22.03
C VAL A 4 5.19 8.90 21.08
N GLU A 5 5.34 10.17 21.47
CA GLU A 5 6.05 11.15 20.65
C GLU A 5 7.54 10.82 20.51
N LYS A 6 8.18 10.46 21.63
CA LYS A 6 9.61 10.22 21.64
C LYS A 6 9.95 8.86 21.03
N ILE A 7 9.26 7.80 21.43
CA ILE A 7 9.60 6.44 21.01
C ILE A 7 8.94 6.14 19.67
N ALA A 8 7.61 6.16 19.59
CA ALA A 8 6.90 5.68 18.40
C ALA A 8 7.03 6.62 17.19
N ARG A 9 7.02 7.94 17.40
CA ARG A 9 7.09 8.93 16.30
C ARG A 9 8.50 9.39 15.94
N TYR A 10 9.49 9.21 16.81
CA TYR A 10 10.85 9.69 16.56
C TYR A 10 11.92 8.60 16.62
N GLU A 11 12.11 7.94 17.78
CA GLU A 11 13.19 6.97 17.94
C GLU A 11 12.98 5.71 17.10
N ALA A 12 11.78 5.15 17.07
CA ALA A 12 11.49 3.93 16.34
C ALA A 12 11.70 4.08 14.82
N PRO A 13 11.10 5.07 14.11
CA PRO A 13 11.39 5.29 12.69
C PRO A 13 12.88 5.51 12.43
N LYS A 14 13.54 6.33 13.25
CA LYS A 14 14.95 6.67 13.08
C LYS A 14 15.88 5.45 13.22
N TYR A 15 15.73 4.68 14.29
CA TYR A 15 16.63 3.56 14.56
C TYR A 15 16.33 2.35 13.68
N LEU A 16 15.06 2.12 13.31
CA LEU A 16 14.71 1.07 12.35
C LEU A 16 15.22 1.39 10.95
N ALA A 17 15.10 2.63 10.48
CA ALA A 17 15.71 3.06 9.22
C ALA A 17 17.23 2.83 9.21
N CYS A 18 17.92 3.26 10.27
CA CYS A 18 19.36 3.04 10.41
C CYS A 18 19.74 1.55 10.40
N TYR A 19 18.95 0.70 11.07
CA TYR A 19 19.16 -0.75 11.05
C TYR A 19 18.98 -1.33 9.63
N LEU A 20 17.94 -0.92 8.91
CA LEU A 20 17.70 -1.35 7.53
C LEU A 20 18.84 -0.94 6.59
N ASP A 21 19.41 0.27 6.77
CA ASP A 21 20.55 0.74 5.98
C ASP A 21 21.80 -0.13 6.23
N LEU A 22 22.10 -0.44 7.49
CA LEU A 22 23.22 -1.33 7.85
C LEU A 22 23.01 -2.75 7.32
N LEU A 23 21.78 -3.24 7.37
CA LEU A 23 21.41 -4.56 6.86
C LEU A 23 21.61 -4.63 5.34
N ARG A 24 21.12 -3.63 4.60
CA ARG A 24 21.33 -3.49 3.15
C ARG A 24 22.81 -3.45 2.81
N PHE A 25 23.58 -2.60 3.48
CA PHE A 25 25.03 -2.48 3.29
C PHE A 25 25.76 -3.82 3.48
N GLU A 26 25.42 -4.58 4.53
CA GLU A 26 26.07 -5.85 4.82
C GLU A 26 25.70 -6.95 3.80
N PHE A 27 24.44 -6.99 3.35
CA PHE A 27 24.00 -7.95 2.33
C PHE A 27 24.62 -7.66 0.96
N GLU A 28 24.73 -6.38 0.60
CA GLU A 28 25.48 -5.94 -0.58
C GLU A 28 26.95 -6.36 -0.48
N ARG A 29 27.61 -6.10 0.66
CA ARG A 29 29.01 -6.49 0.92
C ARG A 29 29.25 -7.99 0.80
N ARG A 30 28.25 -8.81 1.13
CA ARG A 30 28.29 -10.29 1.01
C ARG A 30 27.87 -10.82 -0.36
N GLY A 31 27.39 -9.97 -1.26
CA GLY A 31 26.89 -10.39 -2.57
C GLY A 31 25.55 -11.12 -2.54
N ILE A 32 24.73 -10.90 -1.51
CA ILE A 32 23.43 -11.57 -1.30
C ILE A 32 22.25 -10.59 -1.23
N ALA A 33 22.39 -9.40 -1.83
CA ALA A 33 21.37 -8.35 -1.81
C ALA A 33 19.99 -8.81 -2.34
N SER A 34 19.95 -9.78 -3.24
CA SER A 34 18.70 -10.37 -3.76
C SER A 34 17.84 -11.06 -2.69
N GLN A 35 18.38 -11.32 -1.49
CA GLN A 35 17.62 -11.88 -0.38
C GLN A 35 16.81 -10.82 0.40
N LEU A 36 16.95 -9.53 0.07
CA LEU A 36 16.24 -8.42 0.73
C LEU A 36 14.97 -7.95 -0.02
N VAL A 37 14.52 -8.68 -1.04
CA VAL A 37 13.50 -8.22 -2.01
C VAL A 37 12.13 -7.91 -1.38
N ASP A 38 11.85 -8.42 -0.18
CA ASP A 38 10.52 -8.31 0.44
C ASP A 38 10.51 -7.58 1.79
N LEU A 39 11.50 -6.73 2.07
CA LEU A 39 11.45 -5.91 3.28
C LEU A 39 10.40 -4.80 3.13
N PRO A 40 9.37 -4.76 3.99
CA PRO A 40 8.41 -3.68 3.97
C PRO A 40 9.10 -2.35 4.31
N ASP A 41 8.58 -1.25 3.78
CA ASP A 41 9.03 0.09 4.15
C ASP A 41 8.52 0.43 5.56
N VAL A 42 9.20 -0.12 6.57
CA VAL A 42 8.83 0.02 7.98
C VAL A 42 8.78 1.49 8.40
N SER A 43 9.65 2.33 7.83
CA SER A 43 9.65 3.77 8.08
C SER A 43 8.35 4.40 7.63
N MET A 44 7.93 4.16 6.37
CA MET A 44 6.65 4.68 5.87
C MET A 44 5.44 4.10 6.61
N LEU A 45 5.49 2.81 6.99
CA LEU A 45 4.42 2.20 7.78
C LEU A 45 4.22 2.92 9.12
N LEU A 46 5.32 3.23 9.82
CA LEU A 46 5.28 3.96 11.09
C LEU A 46 4.83 5.43 10.91
N GLU A 47 5.28 6.10 9.84
CA GLU A 47 4.88 7.48 9.54
C GLU A 47 3.39 7.60 9.28
N LEU A 48 2.81 6.66 8.53
CA LEU A 48 1.38 6.61 8.22
C LEU A 48 0.57 5.92 9.32
N GLY A 49 1.24 5.33 10.31
CA GLY A 49 0.62 4.57 11.40
C GLY A 49 -0.20 3.38 10.88
N VAL A 50 0.25 2.72 9.81
CA VAL A 50 -0.38 1.53 9.24
C VAL A 50 0.53 0.31 9.45
N SER A 51 -0.02 -0.89 9.26
CA SER A 51 0.71 -2.13 9.59
C SER A 51 0.81 -3.12 8.44
N ARG A 52 0.08 -2.88 7.34
CA ARG A 52 0.03 -3.75 6.17
C ARG A 52 0.48 -3.01 4.92
N THR A 53 1.19 -3.71 4.04
CA THR A 53 1.58 -3.16 2.73
C THR A 53 0.35 -2.81 1.90
N THR A 54 -0.73 -3.60 1.99
CA THR A 54 -2.03 -3.30 1.37
C THR A 54 -2.56 -1.92 1.76
N GLU A 55 -2.47 -1.54 3.05
CA GLU A 55 -2.92 -0.22 3.54
C GLU A 55 -2.05 0.90 2.95
N LEU A 56 -0.74 0.69 2.92
CA LEU A 56 0.22 1.62 2.33
C LEU A 56 -0.01 1.81 0.82
N SER A 57 -0.28 0.72 0.10
CA SER A 57 -0.65 0.72 -1.32
C SER A 57 -1.94 1.51 -1.56
N MET A 58 -2.96 1.33 -0.72
CA MET A 58 -4.22 2.06 -0.79
C MET A 58 -4.04 3.56 -0.54
N ILE A 59 -3.25 3.94 0.47
CA ILE A 59 -2.91 5.35 0.72
C ILE A 59 -2.13 5.94 -0.47
N SER A 60 -1.18 5.18 -1.03
CA SER A 60 -0.39 5.57 -2.21
C SER A 60 -1.23 5.74 -3.48
N LEU A 61 -2.37 5.05 -3.57
CA LEU A 61 -3.35 5.26 -4.65
C LEU A 61 -4.10 6.59 -4.51
N GLY A 62 -4.10 7.19 -3.31
CA GLY A 62 -4.76 8.45 -2.99
C GLY A 62 -5.99 8.31 -2.11
N LEU A 63 -6.19 7.16 -1.45
CA LEU A 63 -7.20 7.01 -0.40
C LEU A 63 -6.69 7.60 0.91
N SER A 64 -7.61 8.12 1.73
CA SER A 64 -7.32 8.49 3.10
C SER A 64 -6.91 7.26 3.92
N ARG A 65 -6.13 7.49 4.98
CA ARG A 65 -5.76 6.45 5.94
C ARG A 65 -7.00 5.73 6.51
N THR A 66 -8.06 6.48 6.81
CA THR A 66 -9.31 5.92 7.34
C THR A 66 -9.93 4.94 6.35
N SER A 67 -10.01 5.30 5.06
CA SER A 67 -10.52 4.42 4.02
C SER A 67 -9.63 3.21 3.79
N ALA A 68 -8.31 3.37 3.81
CA ALA A 68 -7.37 2.27 3.66
C ALA A 68 -7.51 1.24 4.78
N VAL A 69 -7.63 1.67 6.04
CA VAL A 69 -7.85 0.77 7.19
C VAL A 69 -9.22 0.11 7.14
N ALA A 70 -10.28 0.86 6.80
CA ALA A 70 -11.62 0.28 6.66
C ALA A 70 -11.68 -0.78 5.56
N LEU A 71 -10.97 -0.57 4.45
CA LEU A 71 -10.89 -1.53 3.35
C LEU A 71 -10.03 -2.74 3.68
N SER A 72 -8.90 -2.56 4.38
CA SER A 72 -7.98 -3.66 4.70
C SER A 72 -8.62 -4.73 5.59
N GLU A 73 -9.66 -4.41 6.35
CA GLU A 73 -10.48 -5.38 7.10
C GLU A 73 -11.20 -6.39 6.18
N HIS A 74 -11.46 -6.03 4.93
CA HIS A 74 -12.10 -6.88 3.93
C HIS A 74 -11.10 -7.55 2.97
N VAL A 75 -9.83 -7.15 3.02
CA VAL A 75 -8.77 -7.75 2.20
C VAL A 75 -8.05 -8.82 3.04
N ILE A 76 -7.99 -10.05 2.51
CA ILE A 76 -7.31 -11.17 3.18
C ILE A 76 -5.78 -11.05 3.02
N ASP A 77 -5.32 -10.51 1.90
CA ASP A 77 -3.91 -10.38 1.57
C ASP A 77 -3.36 -9.03 2.08
N ASP A 78 -2.39 -9.10 2.98
CA ASP A 78 -1.75 -7.95 3.61
C ASP A 78 -0.62 -7.34 2.77
N GLU A 79 -0.25 -8.00 1.66
CA GLU A 79 0.91 -7.67 0.82
C GLU A 79 0.54 -7.20 -0.59
N LEU A 80 -0.71 -6.76 -0.80
CA LEU A 80 -1.13 -6.25 -2.11
C LEU A 80 -0.39 -4.96 -2.47
N GLY A 81 0.26 -4.98 -3.63
CA GLY A 81 0.82 -3.79 -4.27
C GLY A 81 -0.27 -2.87 -4.84
N THR A 82 0.11 -1.63 -5.16
CA THR A 82 -0.76 -0.58 -5.72
C THR A 82 -1.67 -1.04 -6.87
N GLN A 83 -1.14 -1.81 -7.83
CA GLN A 83 -1.94 -2.31 -8.96
C GLN A 83 -2.92 -3.40 -8.54
N GLN A 84 -2.51 -4.31 -7.65
CA GLN A 84 -3.36 -5.37 -7.13
C GLN A 84 -4.49 -4.79 -6.28
N CYS A 85 -4.22 -3.77 -5.46
CA CYS A 85 -5.26 -3.03 -4.72
C CYS A 85 -6.27 -2.39 -5.68
N LEU A 86 -5.81 -1.73 -6.75
CA LEU A 86 -6.69 -1.11 -7.73
C LEU A 86 -7.58 -2.15 -8.43
N GLN A 87 -7.00 -3.29 -8.82
CA GLN A 87 -7.74 -4.40 -9.42
C GLN A 87 -8.76 -4.99 -8.44
N TRP A 88 -8.36 -5.19 -7.19
CA TRP A 88 -9.23 -5.68 -6.12
C TRP A 88 -10.46 -4.77 -5.94
N LEU A 89 -10.26 -3.45 -5.94
CA LEU A 89 -11.34 -2.46 -5.83
C LEU A 89 -12.31 -2.50 -7.02
N ARG A 90 -11.83 -2.80 -8.22
CA ARG A 90 -12.67 -2.88 -9.44
C ARG A 90 -13.50 -4.15 -9.52
N GLN A 91 -13.01 -5.25 -8.94
CA GLN A 91 -13.66 -6.56 -9.01
C GLN A 91 -14.72 -6.78 -7.92
N ARG A 92 -14.90 -5.82 -7.02
CA ARG A 92 -15.80 -5.94 -5.86
C ARG A 92 -16.99 -5.01 -5.96
N ASP A 93 -18.11 -5.53 -5.49
CA ASP A 93 -19.29 -4.74 -5.21
C ASP A 93 -19.06 -3.99 -3.90
N LEU A 94 -18.81 -2.68 -4.02
CA LEU A 94 -18.53 -1.80 -2.88
C LEU A 94 -19.77 -1.59 -1.99
N GLU A 95 -20.97 -1.70 -2.55
CA GLU A 95 -22.21 -1.57 -1.79
C GLU A 95 -22.39 -2.76 -0.84
N ALA A 96 -21.96 -3.95 -1.28
CA ALA A 96 -22.01 -5.18 -0.48
C ALA A 96 -21.02 -5.20 0.70
N LEU A 97 -19.96 -4.37 0.68
CA LEU A 97 -18.94 -4.33 1.73
C LEU A 97 -19.41 -3.64 3.02
N ALA A 98 -20.62 -3.07 3.05
CA ALA A 98 -21.18 -2.36 4.22
C ALA A 98 -20.26 -1.24 4.77
N LEU A 99 -19.45 -0.63 3.90
CA LEU A 99 -18.52 0.44 4.25
C LEU A 99 -19.25 1.75 4.54
N PRO A 100 -18.69 2.66 5.35
CA PRO A 100 -19.25 4.00 5.52
C PRO A 100 -19.37 4.74 4.18
N VAL A 101 -20.44 5.50 3.98
CA VAL A 101 -20.73 6.22 2.73
C VAL A 101 -19.57 7.11 2.28
N LEU A 102 -18.84 7.73 3.22
CA LEU A 102 -17.69 8.56 2.88
C LEU A 102 -16.54 7.75 2.25
N VAL A 103 -16.30 6.54 2.75
CA VAL A 103 -15.28 5.62 2.23
C VAL A 103 -15.65 5.19 0.81
N GLN A 104 -16.92 4.83 0.60
CA GLN A 104 -17.44 4.46 -0.73
C GLN A 104 -17.21 5.58 -1.75
N ARG A 105 -17.57 6.82 -1.41
CA ARG A 105 -17.39 7.99 -2.29
C ARG A 105 -15.91 8.26 -2.62
N GLU A 106 -15.01 8.03 -1.67
CA GLU A 106 -13.58 8.20 -1.89
C GLU A 106 -13.05 7.16 -2.90
N ILE A 107 -13.50 5.91 -2.79
CA ILE A 107 -13.16 4.83 -3.71
C ILE A 107 -13.72 5.13 -5.10
N GLU A 108 -14.99 5.52 -5.22
CA GLU A 108 -15.59 5.90 -6.50
C GLU A 108 -14.82 7.03 -7.19
N ALA A 109 -14.49 8.09 -6.43
CA ALA A 109 -13.70 9.20 -6.96
C ALA A 109 -12.31 8.76 -7.40
N LEU A 110 -11.70 7.78 -6.72
CA LEU A 110 -10.43 7.20 -7.11
C LEU A 110 -10.53 6.42 -8.43
N LEU A 111 -11.55 5.56 -8.56
CA LEU A 111 -11.79 4.75 -9.75
C LEU A 111 -12.09 5.63 -10.98
N GLN A 112 -12.83 6.73 -10.80
CA GLN A 112 -13.07 7.72 -11.87
C GLN A 112 -11.79 8.42 -12.35
N ARG A 113 -10.84 8.70 -11.44
CA ARG A 113 -9.54 9.31 -11.77
C ARG A 113 -8.58 8.34 -12.44
N ARG A 114 -8.78 7.04 -12.27
CA ARG A 114 -7.97 5.97 -12.85
C ARG A 114 -8.86 5.00 -13.62
N PRO A 115 -9.43 5.43 -14.77
CA PRO A 115 -10.20 4.52 -15.61
C PRO A 115 -9.33 3.33 -16.02
N GLU A 116 -9.96 2.18 -16.26
CA GLU A 116 -9.26 1.07 -16.91
C GLU A 116 -8.69 1.56 -18.24
N SER A 117 -7.39 1.32 -18.45
CA SER A 117 -6.83 1.44 -19.79
C SER A 117 -7.58 0.44 -20.65
N VAL A 118 -8.48 0.93 -21.49
CA VAL A 118 -9.07 0.12 -22.56
C VAL A 118 -7.90 -0.42 -23.36
N ALA A 119 -7.66 -1.73 -23.28
CA ALA A 119 -6.82 -2.40 -24.26
C ALA A 119 -7.50 -2.16 -25.62
N THR A 120 -6.93 -1.29 -26.44
CA THR A 120 -7.24 -1.24 -27.87
C THR A 120 -6.67 -2.52 -28.47
N GLU A 121 -7.41 -3.62 -28.35
CA GLU A 121 -7.32 -4.74 -29.28
C GLU A 121 -7.97 -4.28 -30.58
N ALA A 122 -7.17 -3.64 -31.41
CA ALA A 122 -7.38 -3.53 -32.84
C ALA A 122 -6.04 -3.81 -33.54
N GLU A 123 -5.48 -4.99 -33.26
CA GLU A 123 -4.70 -5.68 -34.28
C GLU A 123 -5.71 -6.12 -35.34
N ASP A 124 -5.77 -5.36 -36.43
CA ASP A 124 -6.41 -5.76 -37.68
C ASP A 124 -5.49 -6.82 -38.33
N PRO A 125 -5.88 -8.11 -38.40
CA PRO A 125 -5.14 -9.09 -39.15
C PRO A 125 -5.71 -9.11 -40.57
N GLU A 126 -4.90 -8.66 -41.53
CA GLU A 126 -5.05 -8.93 -42.96
C GLU A 126 -6.41 -8.55 -43.60
N ARG A 127 -6.47 -7.38 -44.24
CA ARG A 127 -7.18 -7.19 -45.52
C ARG A 127 -6.56 -6.10 -46.40
#